data_AF-A0A1Q9NDW9-F1
#
_entry.id   AF-A0A1Q9NDW9-F1
#
_cell.length_a   1.000
_cell.length_b   1.000
_cell.length_c   1.000
_cell.angle_alpha   90.00
_cell.angle_beta   90.00
_cell.angle_gamma   90.00
#
_symmetry.space_group_name_H-M   'P 1'
#
loop_
_entity.id
_entity.type
_entity.pdbx_description
1 polymer ?
#
loop_
_entity_poly.entity_id
_entity_poly.type
_entity_poly.pdbx_seq_one_letter_code
_entity_poly.pdbx_strand_id
1 'polypeptide(L)'
;MDEAIKIYENSVIPAAKAVDGYNGGYLLVDREKNTVKSIAIYETKEKMIESDESGYLQEQIAKFGEFFTEPPVTEIYENALNIK
;
A
#
# COMPACT_ATOMS: atom_id res chain seq x y z
N MET A 1 -8.96 -10.82 -8.41
CA MET A 1 -7.95 -9.78 -8.74
C MET A 1 -8.59 -8.46 -9.13
N ASP A 2 -9.40 -8.39 -10.20
CA ASP A 2 -9.93 -7.10 -10.67
C ASP A 2 -10.82 -6.39 -9.63
N GLU A 3 -11.52 -7.15 -8.78
CA GLU A 3 -12.24 -6.61 -7.61
C GLU A 3 -11.31 -5.96 -6.59
N ALA A 4 -10.16 -6.58 -6.28
CA ALA A 4 -9.15 -5.98 -5.41
C ALA A 4 -8.58 -4.69 -6.01
N ILE A 5 -8.37 -4.65 -7.34
CA ILE A 5 -7.96 -3.41 -8.02
C ILE A 5 -9.02 -2.31 -7.85
N LYS A 6 -10.32 -2.65 -7.98
CA LYS A 6 -11.42 -1.69 -7.76
C LYS A 6 -11.49 -1.20 -6.31
N ILE A 7 -11.27 -2.06 -5.31
CA ILE A 7 -11.22 -1.65 -3.90
C ILE A 7 -10.05 -0.70 -3.69
N TYR A 8 -8.89 -1.02 -4.28
CA TYR A 8 -7.70 -0.18 -4.19
C TYR A 8 -7.95 1.20 -4.80
N GLU A 9 -8.52 1.26 -6.01
CA GLU A 9 -8.83 2.48 -6.73
C GLU A 9 -9.84 3.36 -5.98
N ASN A 10 -10.94 2.76 -5.50
CA ASN A 10 -12.06 3.51 -4.93
C ASN A 10 -11.92 3.81 -3.43
N SER A 11 -11.07 3.07 -2.70
CA SER A 11 -10.93 3.22 -1.25
C SER A 11 -9.50 3.51 -0.80
N VAL A 12 -8.52 2.72 -1.24
CA VAL A 12 -7.14 2.85 -0.75
C VAL A 12 -6.49 4.11 -1.29
N ILE A 13 -6.60 4.41 -2.59
CA ILE A 13 -5.97 5.61 -3.18
C ILE A 13 -6.49 6.91 -2.53
N PRO A 14 -7.81 7.13 -2.36
CA PRO A 14 -8.30 8.31 -1.65
C PRO A 14 -7.80 8.40 -0.21
N ALA A 15 -7.79 7.29 0.53
CA ALA A 15 -7.33 7.26 1.91
C ALA A 15 -5.81 7.55 2.00
N ALA A 16 -5.00 6.94 1.13
CA ALA A 16 -3.56 7.15 1.04
C ALA A 16 -3.22 8.62 0.81
N LYS A 17 -3.93 9.29 -0.11
CA LYS A 17 -3.74 10.71 -0.41
C LYS A 17 -4.06 11.65 0.75
N ALA A 18 -4.82 11.17 1.75
CA ALA A 18 -5.13 11.93 2.95
C ALA A 18 -4.10 11.72 4.07
N VAL A 19 -3.18 10.76 3.94
CA VAL A 19 -2.11 10.51 4.90
C VAL A 19 -1.01 11.57 4.72
N ASP A 20 -0.64 12.20 5.83
CA ASP A 20 0.42 13.21 5.83
C ASP A 20 1.77 12.58 5.41
N GLY A 21 2.47 13.25 4.50
CA GLY A 21 3.74 12.77 3.93
C GLY A 21 3.62 11.58 2.95
N TYR A 22 2.42 11.15 2.54
CA TYR A 22 2.27 10.20 1.44
C TYR A 22 2.66 10.87 0.10
N ASN A 23 3.62 10.27 -0.61
CA ASN A 23 4.20 10.80 -1.85
C ASN A 23 3.95 9.89 -3.06
N GLY A 24 2.88 9.10 -3.03
CA GLY A 24 2.48 8.23 -4.13
C GLY A 24 2.85 6.77 -3.94
N GLY A 25 2.75 6.00 -5.02
CA GLY A 25 2.93 4.55 -4.94
C GLY A 25 2.54 3.82 -6.20
N TYR A 26 2.65 2.50 -6.14
CA TYR A 26 2.34 1.59 -7.24
C TYR A 26 1.51 0.42 -6.74
N LEU A 27 0.52 0.02 -7.53
CA LEU A 27 -0.11 -1.29 -7.40
C LEU A 27 0.36 -2.16 -8.57
N LEU A 28 1.10 -3.21 -8.25
CA LEU A 28 1.68 -4.14 -9.20
C LEU A 28 0.91 -5.45 -9.14
N VAL A 29 0.65 -6.04 -10.31
CA VAL A 29 -0.07 -7.31 -10.40
C VAL A 29 0.74 -8.32 -11.21
N ASP A 30 0.82 -9.55 -10.72
CA ASP A 30 1.27 -10.71 -11.47
C ASP A 30 0.03 -11.58 -11.72
N ARG A 31 -0.50 -11.50 -12.95
CA ARG A 31 -1.73 -12.23 -13.33
C ARG A 31 -1.50 -13.72 -13.43
N GLU A 32 -0.29 -14.16 -13.78
CA GLU A 32 0.04 -15.58 -13.91
C GLU A 32 0.11 -16.24 -12.53
N LYS A 33 0.73 -15.57 -11.56
CA LYS A 33 0.83 -16.07 -10.18
C LYS A 33 -0.36 -15.69 -9.30
N ASN A 34 -1.29 -14.89 -9.82
CA ASN A 34 -2.40 -14.31 -9.07
C ASN A 34 -1.96 -13.59 -7.78
N THR A 35 -0.89 -12.79 -7.88
CA THR A 35 -0.36 -12.01 -6.73
C THR A 35 -0.45 -10.51 -7.00
N VAL A 36 -0.55 -9.74 -5.92
CA VAL A 36 -0.61 -8.28 -5.93
C VAL A 36 0.44 -7.75 -4.97
N LYS A 37 1.19 -6.73 -5.39
CA LYS A 37 2.14 -6.00 -4.54
C LYS A 37 1.80 -4.52 -4.56
N SER A 38 1.61 -3.94 -3.37
CA SER A 38 1.47 -2.50 -3.19
C SER A 38 2.81 -1.92 -2.72
N ILE A 39 3.16 -0.75 -3.27
CA ILE A 39 4.29 0.06 -2.83
C ILE A 39 3.72 1.43 -2.47
N ALA A 40 3.94 1.86 -1.24
CA ALA A 40 3.66 3.23 -0.79
C ALA A 40 5.00 3.96 -0.58
N ILE A 41 5.08 5.19 -1.07
CA ILE A 41 6.26 6.04 -0.97
C ILE A 41 5.89 7.19 -0.05
N TYR A 42 6.77 7.50 0.89
CA TYR A 42 6.62 8.61 1.84
C TYR A 42 7.74 9.62 1.67
N GLU A 43 7.47 10.87 2.04
CA GLU A 43 8.45 11.96 2.01
C GLU A 43 9.61 11.71 2.98
N THR A 44 9.30 11.21 4.18
CA THR A 44 10.31 10.87 5.19
C THR A 44 9.95 9.57 5.91
N LYS A 45 10.94 8.99 6.61
CA LYS A 45 10.75 7.81 7.45
C LYS A 45 9.79 8.08 8.60
N GLU A 46 9.87 9.27 9.20
CA GLU A 46 9.00 9.68 10.32
C GLU A 46 7.54 9.70 9.88
N LYS A 47 7.22 10.26 8.70
CA LYS A 47 5.85 10.27 8.16
C LYS A 47 5.31 8.88 7.88
N MET A 48 6.16 7.98 7.37
CA MET A 48 5.80 6.57 7.21
C MET A 48 5.49 5.90 8.57
N ILE A 49 6.30 6.15 9.60
CA ILE A 49 6.08 5.60 10.96
C ILE A 49 4.77 6.15 11.55
N GLU A 50 4.55 7.46 11.49
CA GLU A 50 3.31 8.10 11.94
C GLU A 50 2.07 7.49 11.25
N SER A 51 2.17 7.21 9.94
CA SER A 51 1.12 6.52 9.20
C SER A 51 0.87 5.11 9.71
N ASP A 52 1.90 4.32 10.00
CA ASP A 52 1.74 2.95 10.49
C ASP A 52 1.16 2.93 11.91
N GLU A 53 1.66 3.80 12.79
CA GLU A 53 1.16 3.96 14.16
C GLU A 53 -0.30 4.43 14.23
N SER A 54 -0.79 5.13 13.21
CA SER A 54 -2.19 5.54 13.11
C SER A 54 -3.16 4.38 12.88
N GLY A 55 -2.66 3.18 12.53
CA GLY A 55 -3.47 2.03 12.15
C GLY A 55 -3.99 2.07 10.71
N TYR A 56 -3.58 3.07 9.93
CA TYR A 56 -3.99 3.25 8.54
C TYR A 56 -3.76 1.98 7.70
N LEU A 57 -2.58 1.36 7.80
CA LEU A 57 -2.23 0.18 7.01
C LEU A 57 -3.14 -1.01 7.35
N GLN A 58 -3.40 -1.25 8.64
CA GLN A 58 -4.28 -2.32 9.11
C GLN A 58 -5.72 -2.11 8.63
N GLU A 59 -6.21 -0.87 8.63
CA GLU A 59 -7.52 -0.54 8.06
C GLU A 59 -7.59 -0.86 6.56
N GLN A 60 -6.53 -0.54 5.80
CA GLN A 60 -6.51 -0.85 4.37
C GLN A 60 -6.44 -2.36 4.12
N ILE A 61 -5.61 -3.09 4.89
CA ILE A 61 -5.50 -4.56 4.80
C ILE A 61 -6.86 -5.23 5.10
N ALA A 62 -7.60 -4.74 6.10
CA ALA A 62 -8.91 -5.31 6.46
C ALA A 62 -9.92 -5.31 5.31
N LYS A 63 -9.84 -4.32 4.39
CA LYS A 63 -10.71 -4.23 3.19
C LYS A 63 -10.51 -5.38 2.22
N PHE A 64 -9.40 -6.09 2.32
CA PHE A 64 -9.03 -7.19 1.42
C PHE A 64 -9.09 -8.57 2.08
N GLY A 65 -9.61 -8.68 3.31
CA GLY A 65 -9.55 -9.92 4.10
C GLY A 65 -10.03 -11.18 3.37
N GLU A 66 -11.09 -11.07 2.56
CA GLU A 66 -11.65 -12.19 1.79
C GLU A 66 -10.80 -12.59 0.57
N PHE A 67 -9.88 -11.74 0.12
CA PHE A 67 -9.00 -11.99 -1.02
C PHE A 67 -7.66 -12.63 -0.62
N PHE A 68 -7.33 -12.65 0.67
CA PHE A 68 -6.06 -13.16 1.15
C PHE A 68 -6.14 -14.66 1.46
N THR A 69 -5.26 -15.44 0.82
CA THR A 69 -4.99 -16.82 1.25
C THR A 69 -4.09 -16.85 2.49
N GLU A 70 -3.24 -15.83 2.64
CA GLU A 70 -2.31 -15.63 3.75
C GLU A 70 -2.19 -14.12 4.04
N PRO A 71 -1.85 -13.70 5.27
CA PRO A 71 -1.62 -12.29 5.58
C PRO A 71 -0.56 -11.67 4.66
N PRO A 72 -0.73 -10.41 4.21
CA PRO A 72 0.27 -9.76 3.38
C PRO A 72 1.55 -9.53 4.16
N VAL A 73 2.69 -9.80 3.52
CA VAL A 73 4.01 -9.44 4.05
C VAL A 73 4.27 -7.96 3.80
N THR A 74 4.68 -7.23 4.83
CA THR A 74 5.07 -5.83 4.76
C THR A 74 6.56 -5.69 4.96
N GLU A 75 7.22 -4.94 4.10
CA GLU A 75 8.66 -4.67 4.15
C GLU A 75 8.89 -3.16 4.01
N ILE A 76 9.91 -2.65 4.71
CA ILE A 76 10.25 -1.22 4.73
C ILE A 76 11.64 -1.05 4.11
N TYR A 77 11.75 -0.10 3.20
CA TYR A 77 12.98 0.22 2.48
C TYR A 77 13.27 1.72 2.54
N GLU A 78 14.55 2.07 2.55
CA GLU A 78 15.01 3.44 2.37
C GLU A 78 15.38 3.67 0.90
N ASN A 79 14.97 4.82 0.36
CA ASN A 79 15.37 5.23 -0.99
C ASN A 79 16.85 5.64 -0.99
N ALA A 80 17.74 4.69 -1.33
CA ALA A 80 19.16 4.98 -1.44
C ALA A 80 19.50 5.89 -2.63
N LEU A 81 18.77 5.75 -3.75
CA LEU A 81 18.97 6.50 -4.99
C LEU A 81 17.65 6.76 -5.70
N ASN A 82 17.49 7.95 -6.28
CA ASN A 82 16.36 8.29 -7.14
C ASN A 82 16.83 8.38 -8.59
N ILE A 83 16.25 7.57 -9.47
CA ILE A 83 16.50 7.63 -10.91
C ILE A 83 15.33 8.41 -11.53
N LYS A 84 15.63 9.52 -12.18
CA LYS A 84 14.65 10.36 -12.89
C LYS A 84 14.59 9.98 -14.37
#